data_AF-A0A821NP51-F1
#
_entry.id   AF-A0A821NP51-F1
#
_cell.length_a   1.000
_cell.length_b   1.000
_cell.length_c   1.000
_cell.angle_alpha   90.00
_cell.angle_beta   90.00
_cell.angle_gamma   90.00
#
_symmetry.space_group_name_H-M   'P 1'
#
loop_
_entity.id
_entity.type
_entity.pdbx_description
1 polymer ?
#
loop_
_entity_poly.entity_id
_entity_poly.type
_entity_poly.pdbx_seq_one_letter_code
_entity_poly.pdbx_strand_id
1 'polypeptide(L)'
;MLRDQVDDTWNERFEYLQLILEVYQFARDAAIAETWLIAQESYLNNEELGETLDQVENLIKRHEQFEKSLLAQEDRFNALRNLTTLEKKRQMPPVEPPQSRL
;
A
#
# COMPACT_ATOMS: atom_id res chain seq x y z
N MET A 1 28.64 25.39 16.62
CA MET A 1 27.95 25.05 17.88
C MET A 1 26.45 25.31 17.79
N LEU A 2 25.96 26.55 17.85
CA LEU A 2 24.50 26.81 17.84
C LEU A 2 23.84 26.61 16.47
N ARG A 3 24.57 26.93 15.40
CA ARG A 3 24.15 26.65 14.01
C ARG A 3 24.02 25.15 13.76
N ASP A 4 25.05 24.39 14.14
CA ASP A 4 25.07 22.93 13.99
C ASP A 4 23.92 22.28 14.78
N GLN A 5 23.62 22.74 16.00
CA GLN A 5 22.48 22.25 16.77
C GLN A 5 21.12 22.52 16.10
N VAL A 6 20.95 23.69 15.47
CA VAL A 6 19.71 24.01 14.74
C VAL A 6 19.60 23.14 13.49
N ASP A 7 20.71 22.94 12.77
CA ASP A 7 20.75 22.09 11.59
C ASP A 7 20.46 20.62 11.95
N ASP A 8 21.01 20.10 13.05
CA ASP A 8 20.77 18.75 13.54
C ASP A 8 19.30 18.53 13.94
N THR A 9 18.74 19.44 14.76
CA THR A 9 17.33 19.36 15.20
C THR A 9 16.35 19.52 14.04
N TRP A 10 16.70 20.31 13.03
CA TRP A 10 15.92 20.41 11.81
C TRP A 10 15.92 19.10 11.02
N ASN A 11 17.09 18.49 10.83
CA ASN A 11 17.23 17.24 10.09
C ASN A 11 16.48 16.09 10.78
N GLU A 12 16.60 15.95 12.10
CA GLU A 12 15.85 14.95 12.87
C GLU A 12 14.33 15.12 12.69
N ARG A 13 13.84 16.36 12.77
CA ARG A 13 12.41 16.65 12.59
C ARG A 13 11.96 16.41 11.16
N PHE A 14 12.78 16.77 10.18
CA PHE A 14 12.49 16.52 8.77
C PHE A 14 12.38 15.02 8.49
N GLU A 15 13.32 14.20 8.96
CA GLU A 15 13.27 12.75 8.82
C GLU A 15 12.01 12.16 9.48
N TYR A 16 11.67 12.63 10.68
CA TYR A 16 10.46 12.19 11.37
C TYR A 16 9.18 12.52 10.59
N LEU A 17 9.10 13.71 10.00
CA LEU A 17 7.95 14.10 9.17
C LEU A 17 7.85 13.26 7.89
N GLN A 18 8.98 12.89 7.27
CA GLN A 18 8.99 11.98 6.13
C GLN A 18 8.47 10.58 6.51
N LEU A 19 8.90 10.05 7.66
CA LEU A 19 8.41 8.77 8.18
C LEU A 19 6.90 8.78 8.42
N ILE A 20 6.39 9.84 9.06
CA ILE A 20 4.95 9.98 9.29
C ILE A 20 4.18 10.09 7.97
N LEU A 21 4.70 10.87 7.01
CA LEU A 21 4.06 11.05 5.72
C LEU A 21 3.88 9.71 4.99
N GLU A 22 4.90 8.86 5.00
CA GLU A 22 4.85 7.52 4.41
C GLU A 22 3.74 6.67 5.06
N VAL A 23 3.60 6.71 6.39
CA VAL A 23 2.54 5.99 7.11
C VAL A 23 1.15 6.50 6.71
N TYR A 24 0.96 7.81 6.59
CA TYR A 24 -0.33 8.36 6.15
C TYR A 24 -0.66 8.02 4.69
N GLN A 25 0.35 8.05 3.81
CA GLN A 25 0.18 7.63 2.42
C GLN A 25 -0.21 6.15 2.34
N PHE A 26 0.48 5.29 3.08
CA PHE A 26 0.15 3.87 3.19
C PHE A 26 -1.28 3.65 3.70
N ALA A 27 -1.66 4.31 4.80
CA ALA A 27 -3.00 4.16 5.38
C ALA A 27 -4.10 4.59 4.41
N ARG A 28 -3.89 5.70 3.69
CA ARG A 28 -4.82 6.16 2.65
C ARG A 28 -4.92 5.13 1.52
N ASP A 29 -3.79 4.64 1.03
CA ASP A 29 -3.76 3.73 -0.10
C ASP A 29 -4.41 2.38 0.27
N ALA A 30 -4.24 1.92 1.51
CA ALA A 30 -4.93 0.75 2.07
C ALA A 30 -6.44 0.95 2.15
N ALA A 31 -6.92 2.11 2.63
CA ALA A 31 -8.35 2.41 2.71
C ALA A 31 -9.00 2.44 1.32
N ILE A 32 -8.30 2.95 0.31
CA ILE A 32 -8.81 2.94 -1.07
C ILE A 32 -8.85 1.51 -1.62
N ALA A 33 -7.82 0.69 -1.35
CA ALA A 33 -7.81 -0.71 -1.74
C ALA A 33 -8.96 -1.50 -1.08
N GLU A 34 -9.21 -1.28 0.21
CA GLU A 34 -10.33 -1.87 0.95
C GLU A 34 -11.68 -1.48 0.34
N THR A 35 -11.89 -0.18 0.07
CA THR A 35 -13.13 0.30 -0.57
C THR A 35 -13.35 -0.36 -1.94
N TRP A 36 -12.27 -0.55 -2.71
CA TRP A 36 -12.34 -1.23 -4.00
C TRP A 36 -12.71 -2.72 -3.86
N LEU A 37 -12.16 -3.42 -2.87
CA LEU A 37 -12.51 -4.81 -2.59
C LEU A 37 -13.99 -4.95 -2.20
N ILE A 38 -14.49 -4.08 -1.32
CA ILE A 38 -15.91 -4.08 -0.90
C ILE A 38 -16.83 -3.85 -2.10
N ALA A 39 -16.48 -2.92 -3.00
CA ALA A 39 -17.26 -2.69 -4.22
C ALA A 39 -17.32 -3.94 -5.11
N GLN A 40 -16.28 -4.78 -5.07
CA GLN A 40 -16.19 -6.00 -5.86
C GLN A 40 -16.98 -7.17 -5.27
N GLU A 41 -17.20 -7.23 -3.95
CA GLU A 41 -17.99 -8.28 -3.31
C GLU A 41 -19.41 -8.37 -3.88
N SER A 42 -20.06 -7.24 -4.15
CA SER A 42 -21.40 -7.22 -4.73
C SER A 42 -21.45 -7.83 -6.13
N TYR A 43 -20.36 -7.75 -6.90
CA TYR A 43 -20.27 -8.39 -8.22
C TYR A 43 -20.01 -9.89 -8.07
N LEU A 44 -19.09 -10.29 -7.20
CA LEU A 44 -18.71 -11.69 -7.01
C LEU A 44 -19.83 -12.53 -6.36
N ASN A 45 -20.68 -11.90 -5.54
CA ASN A 45 -21.85 -12.55 -4.94
C ASN A 45 -23.03 -12.73 -5.91
N ASN A 46 -22.92 -12.27 -7.16
CA ASN A 46 -23.94 -12.52 -8.18
C ASN A 46 -23.69 -13.91 -8.80
N GLU A 47 -24.57 -14.88 -8.49
CA GLU A 47 -24.53 -16.25 -9.02
C GLU A 47 -25.38 -16.45 -10.29
N GLU A 48 -25.85 -15.38 -10.92
CA GLU A 48 -26.66 -15.47 -12.15
C GLU A 48 -25.79 -15.90 -13.33
N LEU A 49 -26.10 -17.07 -13.89
CA LEU A 49 -25.36 -17.65 -15.04
C LEU A 49 -25.94 -17.26 -16.40
N GLY A 50 -27.08 -16.55 -16.43
CA GLY A 50 -27.81 -16.22 -17.65
C GLY A 50 -28.58 -17.40 -18.23
N GLU A 51 -29.79 -17.15 -18.73
CA GLU A 51 -30.68 -18.15 -19.33
C GLU A 51 -30.66 -18.09 -20.87
N THR A 52 -30.11 -17.02 -21.45
CA THR A 52 -30.00 -16.81 -22.90
C THR A 52 -28.56 -16.62 -23.35
N LEU A 53 -28.28 -16.89 -24.62
CA LEU A 53 -26.97 -16.68 -25.23
C LEU A 53 -26.48 -15.24 -25.02
N ASP A 54 -27.35 -14.25 -25.25
CA ASP A 54 -27.03 -12.83 -25.06
C ASP A 54 -26.69 -12.50 -23.60
N GLN A 55 -27.39 -13.11 -22.64
CA GLN A 55 -27.11 -12.90 -21.21
C GLN A 55 -25.75 -13.50 -20.83
N VAL A 56 -25.45 -14.71 -21.28
CA VAL A 56 -24.15 -15.37 -21.06
C VAL A 56 -23.01 -14.54 -21.69
N GLU A 57 -23.19 -14.06 -22.91
CA GLU A 57 -22.16 -13.23 -23.58
C GLU A 57 -21.90 -11.91 -22.84
N ASN A 58 -22.96 -11.29 -22.31
CA ASN A 58 -22.82 -10.09 -21.48
C ASN A 58 -22.10 -10.38 -20.15
N LEU A 59 -22.38 -11.52 -19.52
CA LEU A 59 -21.68 -11.95 -18.30
C LEU A 59 -20.18 -12.17 -18.57
N ILE A 60 -19.83 -12.82 -19.68
CA ILE A 60 -18.43 -13.01 -20.11
C ILE A 60 -17.75 -11.66 -20.32
N LYS A 61 -18.34 -10.74 -21.10
CA LYS A 61 -17.77 -9.39 -21.32
C LYS A 61 -17.56 -8.63 -20.02
N ARG A 62 -18.51 -8.73 -19.09
CA ARG A 62 -18.41 -8.12 -17.77
C ARG A 62 -17.27 -8.73 -16.96
N HIS A 63 -17.08 -10.05 -17.04
CA HIS A 63 -15.97 -10.75 -16.39
C HIS A 63 -14.62 -10.34 -16.96
N GLU A 64 -14.47 -10.29 -18.29
CA GLU A 64 -13.25 -9.79 -18.94
C GLU A 64 -12.92 -8.35 -18.52
N GLN A 65 -13.93 -7.51 -18.35
CA GLN A 65 -13.73 -6.13 -17.87
C GLN A 65 -13.31 -6.08 -16.40
N PHE A 66 -13.79 -7.01 -15.59
CA PHE A 66 -13.33 -7.19 -14.22
C PHE A 66 -11.86 -7.66 -14.18
N GLU A 67 -11.45 -8.64 -14.98
CA GLU A 67 -10.05 -9.09 -15.01
C GLU A 67 -9.09 -7.96 -15.44
N LYS A 68 -9.49 -7.15 -16.43
CA LYS A 68 -8.72 -5.96 -16.82
C LYS A 68 -8.60 -4.93 -15.70
N SER A 69 -9.66 -4.71 -14.94
CA SER A 69 -9.62 -3.77 -13.82
C SER A 69 -8.79 -4.30 -12.65
N LEU A 70 -8.80 -5.62 -12.41
CA LEU A 70 -7.95 -6.29 -11.44
C LEU A 70 -6.47 -6.11 -11.77
N LEU A 71 -6.07 -6.36 -13.02
CA LEU A 71 -4.69 -6.13 -13.50
C LEU A 71 -4.27 -4.67 -13.32
N ALA A 72 -5.17 -3.72 -13.58
CA ALA A 72 -4.88 -2.30 -13.38
C ALA A 72 -4.67 -1.89 -11.91
N GLN A 73 -5.18 -2.68 -10.95
CA GLN A 73 -4.98 -2.43 -9.51
C GLN A 73 -3.79 -3.20 -8.93
N GLU A 74 -3.16 -4.12 -9.68
CA GLU A 74 -2.09 -4.98 -9.19
C GLU A 74 -0.92 -4.18 -8.58
N ASP A 75 -0.48 -3.11 -9.26
CA ASP A 75 0.59 -2.23 -8.78
C ASP A 75 0.26 -1.58 -7.44
N ARG A 76 -1.02 -1.25 -7.21
CA ARG A 76 -1.48 -0.66 -5.95
C ARG A 76 -1.40 -1.66 -4.81
N PHE A 77 -1.84 -2.90 -5.03
CA PHE A 77 -1.73 -3.96 -4.04
C PHE A 77 -0.27 -4.33 -3.78
N ASN A 78 0.57 -4.35 -4.81
CA ASN A 78 2.01 -4.58 -4.67
C ASN A 78 2.68 -3.48 -3.84
N ALA A 79 2.28 -2.21 -4.01
CA ALA A 79 2.78 -1.10 -3.19
C ALA A 79 2.45 -1.30 -1.70
N LEU A 80 1.25 -1.80 -1.38
CA LEU A 80 0.83 -2.11 -0.01
C LEU A 80 1.55 -3.32 0.61
N ARG A 81 2.19 -4.18 -0.20
CA ARG A 81 2.98 -5.31 0.30
C ARG A 81 4.33 -4.89 0.88
N ASN A 82 4.83 -3.71 0.51
CA ASN A 82 6.11 -3.22 0.96
C ASN A 82 6.00 -2.64 2.37
N LEU A 83 6.89 -3.07 3.29
CA LEU A 83 7.00 -2.46 4.62
C LEU A 83 7.36 -0.98 4.50
N THR A 84 6.71 -0.17 5.34
CA THR A 84 7.05 1.24 5.50
C THR A 84 8.46 1.38 6.08
N THR A 85 9.14 2.50 5.84
CA THR A 85 10.46 2.77 6.42
C THR A 85 10.43 2.73 7.95
N LEU A 86 9.30 3.11 8.56
CA LEU A 86 9.10 3.00 10.01
C LEU A 86 9.12 1.55 10.49
N GLU A 87 8.40 0.65 9.82
CA GLU A 87 8.38 -0.77 10.16
C GLU A 87 9.72 -1.44 9.92
N LYS A 88 10.43 -1.07 8.84
CA LYS A 88 11.81 -1.50 8.59
C LYS A 88 12.74 -1.07 9.72
N LYS A 89 12.68 0.20 10.15
CA LYS A 89 13.47 0.71 11.29
C LYS A 89 13.14 -0.03 12.59
N ARG A 90 11.89 -0.45 12.80
CA ARG A 90 11.45 -1.20 13.99
C ARG A 90 11.91 -2.67 13.99
N GLN A 91 12.17 -3.25 12.81
CA GLN A 91 12.67 -4.63 12.67
C GLN A 91 14.20 -4.72 12.64
N MET A 92 14.93 -3.60 12.54
CA MET A 92 16.39 -3.62 12.60
C MET A 92 16.87 -3.90 14.05
N PRO A 93 17.79 -4.86 14.26
CA PRO A 93 18.43 -5.05 15.55
C PRO A 93 19.21 -3.78 15.93
N PRO A 94 19.35 -3.47 17.23
CA PRO A 94 20.16 -2.33 17.67
C PRO A 94 21.57 -2.47 17.09
N VAL A 95 22.03 -1.44 16.38
CA VAL A 95 23.39 -1.39 15.83
C VAL A 95 24.35 -1.36 17.01
N GLU A 96 25.08 -2.46 17.24
CA GLU A 96 26.13 -2.49 18.25
C GLU A 96 27.16 -1.40 17.92
N PRO A 97 27.55 -0.57 18.90
CA PRO A 97 28.57 0.44 18.67
C PRO A 97 29.86 -0.24 18.19
N PRO A 98 30.60 0.36 17.24
CA PRO A 98 31.83 -0.23 16.74
C PRO A 98 32.78 -0.46 17.90
N GLN A 99 33.07 -1.74 18.19
CA GLN A 99 34.05 -2.12 19.18
C GLN A 99 35.40 -1.57 18.72
N SER A 100 35.87 -0.54 19.41
CA SER A 100 37.22 -0.02 19.23
C SER A 100 38.18 -1.17 19.50
N ARG A 101 38.82 -1.68 18.44
CA ARG A 101 39.92 -2.64 18.56
C ARG A 101 41.08 -1.89 19.20
N LEU A 102 41.25 -2.11 20.50
CA LEU A 102 42.50 -1.86 21.21
C LEU A 102 43.57 -2.84 20.73
#